data_AF-A0A177G460-F1
#
_entry.id   AF-A0A177G460-F1
#
_cell.length_a   1.000
_cell.length_b   1.000
_cell.length_c   1.000
_cell.angle_alpha   90.00
_cell.angle_beta   90.00
_cell.angle_gamma   90.00
#
_symmetry.space_group_name_H-M   'P 1'
#
loop_
_entity.id
_entity.type
_entity.pdbx_description
1 polymer ?
#
loop_
_entity_poly.entity_id
_entity_poly.type
_entity_poly.pdbx_seq_one_letter_code
_entity_poly.pdbx_strand_id
1 'polypeptide(L)'
;MHCEIKLSDWVFNAIKSNDVLTLHRDYFRLRKPLERRVYELARKHCGQQVAWKASLEILLKKSGSQSPEKLFRQMIKNLAASDHLPDYRVEFDPQKDMVTFINRGTMKAAEPATEAWTGALDPDIYGDARNIAPGWDVHHLEREWRMWLGDNEIAPKNPERHFIKFCETWFAKRGQP
;
A
#
# COMPACT_ATOMS: atom_id res chain seq x y z
N MET A 1 -29.73 2.78 18.76
CA MET A 1 -29.13 1.50 19.14
C MET A 1 -27.66 1.59 18.75
N HIS A 2 -26.72 1.46 19.69
CA HIS A 2 -25.28 1.45 19.39
C HIS A 2 -24.73 0.04 19.66
N CYS A 3 -23.74 -0.36 18.88
CA CYS A 3 -23.02 -1.62 19.04
C CYS A 3 -21.54 -1.28 19.22
N GLU A 4 -20.93 -1.80 20.28
CA GLU A 4 -19.51 -1.67 20.58
C GLU A 4 -18.80 -3.00 20.32
N ILE A 5 -17.63 -2.96 19.70
CA ILE A 5 -16.86 -4.15 19.31
C ILE A 5 -15.40 -3.93 19.72
N LYS A 6 -14.82 -4.89 20.46
CA LYS A 6 -13.39 -4.89 20.80
C LYS A 6 -12.60 -5.62 19.70
N LEU A 7 -11.69 -4.90 19.04
CA LEU A 7 -10.74 -5.48 18.09
C LEU A 7 -9.61 -6.22 18.83
N SER A 8 -9.02 -7.22 18.20
CA SER A 8 -7.83 -7.87 18.74
C SER A 8 -6.60 -6.98 18.60
N ASP A 9 -5.64 -7.14 19.51
CA ASP A 9 -4.41 -6.32 19.52
C ASP A 9 -3.61 -6.46 18.23
N TRP A 10 -3.62 -7.65 17.61
CA TRP A 10 -2.97 -7.88 16.32
C TRP A 10 -3.57 -7.04 15.20
N VAL A 11 -4.91 -6.98 15.09
CA VAL A 11 -5.59 -6.16 14.07
C VAL A 11 -5.28 -4.69 14.29
N PHE A 12 -5.32 -4.25 15.56
CA PHE A 12 -5.02 -2.87 15.92
C PHE A 12 -3.58 -2.46 15.55
N ASN A 13 -2.61 -3.35 15.80
CA ASN A 13 -1.21 -3.11 15.44
C ASN A 13 -1.01 -3.08 13.92
N ALA A 14 -1.65 -3.97 13.16
CA ALA A 14 -1.58 -3.96 11.69
C ALA A 14 -2.13 -2.66 11.08
N ILE A 15 -3.20 -2.11 11.66
CA ILE A 15 -3.74 -0.80 11.27
C ILE A 15 -2.73 0.31 11.56
N LYS A 16 -2.09 0.29 12.74
CA LYS A 16 -1.05 1.27 13.10
C LYS A 16 0.17 1.23 12.18
N SER A 17 0.49 0.07 11.61
CA SER A 17 1.62 -0.12 10.70
C SER A 17 1.33 0.29 9.24
N ASN A 18 0.14 0.83 8.93
CA ASN A 18 -0.31 1.13 7.56
C ASN A 18 -0.32 -0.08 6.60
N ASP A 19 -0.32 -1.32 7.11
CA ASP A 19 -0.39 -2.56 6.32
C ASP A 19 -1.80 -2.85 5.76
N VAL A 20 -2.62 -1.81 5.55
CA VAL A 20 -4.04 -1.92 5.19
C VAL A 20 -4.28 -1.44 3.77
N LEU A 21 -4.80 -2.32 2.92
CA LEU A 21 -5.24 -1.95 1.58
C LEU A 21 -6.52 -1.12 1.65
N THR A 22 -6.47 0.08 1.08
CA THR A 22 -7.64 0.94 0.91
C THR A 22 -8.57 0.41 -0.18
N LEU A 23 -9.87 0.34 0.14
CA LEU A 23 -10.93 -0.04 -0.80
C LEU A 23 -11.61 1.22 -1.35
N HIS A 24 -12.10 1.14 -2.58
CA HIS A 24 -12.91 2.21 -3.17
C HIS A 24 -14.21 2.41 -2.40
N ARG A 25 -14.72 3.65 -2.36
CA ARG A 25 -15.98 3.98 -1.66
C ARG A 25 -17.17 3.18 -2.18
N ASP A 26 -17.19 2.94 -3.49
CA ASP A 26 -18.24 2.15 -4.14
C ASP A 26 -18.13 0.63 -3.92
N TYR A 27 -17.06 0.13 -3.28
CA TYR A 27 -16.97 -1.26 -2.86
C TYR A 27 -18.18 -1.68 -2.03
N PHE A 28 -18.64 -0.81 -1.13
CA PHE A 28 -19.80 -1.08 -0.29
C PHE A 28 -21.13 -1.13 -1.07
N ARG A 29 -21.16 -0.62 -2.30
CA ARG A 29 -22.33 -0.71 -3.20
C ARG A 29 -22.44 -2.09 -3.87
N LEU A 30 -21.36 -2.86 -3.93
CA LEU A 30 -21.40 -4.24 -4.42
C LEU A 30 -22.30 -5.07 -3.50
N ARG A 31 -23.39 -5.62 -4.05
CA ARG A 31 -24.38 -6.39 -3.27
C ARG A 31 -24.08 -7.88 -3.22
N LYS A 32 -23.39 -8.42 -4.23
CA LYS A 32 -23.11 -9.86 -4.29
C LYS A 32 -21.82 -10.20 -3.54
N PRO A 33 -21.83 -11.18 -2.62
CA PRO A 33 -20.63 -11.59 -1.88
C PRO A 33 -19.46 -11.99 -2.77
N LEU A 34 -19.74 -12.68 -3.88
CA LEU A 34 -18.69 -13.07 -4.83
C LEU A 34 -18.03 -11.86 -5.48
N GLU A 35 -18.79 -10.84 -5.89
CA GLU A 35 -18.25 -9.65 -6.55
C GLU A 35 -17.32 -8.88 -5.59
N ARG A 36 -17.71 -8.77 -4.31
CA ARG A 36 -16.83 -8.20 -3.25
C ARG A 36 -15.54 -8.99 -3.12
N ARG A 37 -15.64 -10.32 -3.05
CA ARG A 37 -14.46 -11.18 -2.91
C ARG A 37 -13.53 -11.08 -4.12
N VAL A 38 -14.10 -11.02 -5.32
CA VAL A 38 -13.35 -10.82 -6.57
C VAL A 38 -12.67 -9.46 -6.60
N TYR A 39 -13.35 -8.39 -6.15
CA TYR A 39 -12.73 -7.06 -5.99
C TYR A 39 -11.54 -7.10 -5.04
N GLU A 40 -11.67 -7.73 -3.87
CA GLU A 40 -10.57 -7.85 -2.89
C GLU A 40 -9.36 -8.57 -3.48
N LEU A 41 -9.59 -9.63 -4.25
CA LEU A 41 -8.52 -10.36 -4.93
C LEU A 41 -7.84 -9.51 -6.01
N ALA A 42 -8.63 -8.79 -6.81
CA ALA A 42 -8.10 -7.85 -7.78
C ALA A 42 -7.30 -6.75 -7.09
N ARG A 43 -7.79 -6.18 -5.99
CA ARG A 43 -7.10 -5.14 -5.21
C ARG A 43 -5.79 -5.64 -4.61
N LYS A 44 -5.77 -6.87 -4.09
CA LYS A 44 -4.58 -7.50 -3.51
C LYS A 44 -3.52 -7.85 -4.55
N HIS A 45 -3.92 -8.32 -5.73
CA HIS A 45 -2.99 -8.86 -6.73
C HIS A 45 -2.66 -7.89 -7.86
N CYS A 46 -3.65 -7.16 -8.37
CA CYS A 46 -3.45 -6.11 -9.37
C CYS A 46 -2.94 -4.84 -8.70
N GLY A 47 -3.49 -4.44 -7.55
CA GLY A 47 -3.12 -3.19 -6.91
C GLY A 47 -3.24 -2.02 -7.91
N GLN A 48 -2.14 -1.29 -8.12
CA GLN A 48 -2.04 -0.19 -9.11
C GLN A 48 -1.47 -0.64 -10.47
N GLN A 49 -1.13 -1.91 -10.67
CA GLN A 49 -0.63 -2.43 -11.94
C GLN A 49 -1.66 -2.22 -13.05
N VAL A 50 -1.20 -2.13 -14.30
CA VAL A 50 -2.06 -1.91 -15.48
C VAL A 50 -3.10 -3.02 -15.61
N ALA A 51 -2.68 -4.27 -15.44
CA ALA A 51 -3.57 -5.41 -15.44
C ALA A 51 -3.00 -6.60 -14.67
N TRP A 52 -3.88 -7.45 -14.16
CA TRP A 52 -3.55 -8.74 -13.57
C TRP A 52 -4.39 -9.84 -14.20
N LYS A 53 -3.77 -10.98 -14.50
CA LYS A 53 -4.40 -12.14 -15.15
C LYS A 53 -4.34 -13.35 -14.22
N ALA A 54 -5.43 -14.09 -14.16
CA ALA A 54 -5.52 -15.35 -13.43
C ALA A 54 -6.42 -16.34 -14.18
N SER A 55 -6.11 -17.64 -14.10
CA SER A 55 -7.03 -18.66 -14.58
C SER A 55 -8.29 -18.71 -13.70
N LEU A 56 -9.41 -19.13 -14.29
CA LEU A 56 -10.68 -19.27 -13.59
C LEU A 56 -10.56 -20.21 -12.39
N GLU A 57 -9.80 -21.30 -12.52
CA GLU A 57 -9.52 -22.27 -11.45
C GLU A 57 -8.79 -21.62 -10.26
N ILE A 58 -7.73 -20.85 -10.53
CA ILE A 58 -6.97 -20.15 -9.49
C ILE A 58 -7.86 -19.11 -8.81
N LEU A 59 -8.68 -18.40 -9.57
CA LEU A 59 -9.61 -17.42 -9.03
C LEU A 59 -10.67 -18.08 -8.15
N LEU A 60 -11.22 -19.22 -8.57
CA LEU A 60 -12.16 -20.02 -7.78
C LEU A 60 -11.53 -20.44 -6.45
N LYS A 61 -10.33 -21.04 -6.50
CA LYS A 61 -9.58 -21.47 -5.31
C LYS A 61 -9.29 -20.30 -4.35
N LYS A 62 -8.85 -19.15 -4.87
CA LYS A 62 -8.54 -17.95 -4.07
C LYS A 62 -9.80 -17.28 -3.50
N SER A 63 -10.92 -17.36 -4.22
CA SER A 63 -12.19 -16.81 -3.76
C SER A 63 -12.74 -17.57 -2.56
N GLY A 64 -12.42 -18.86 -2.43
CA GLY A 64 -13.02 -19.75 -1.42
C GLY A 64 -14.49 -20.08 -1.70
N SER A 65 -14.99 -19.79 -2.91
CA SER A 65 -16.35 -20.12 -3.30
C SER A 65 -16.53 -21.63 -3.37
N GLN A 66 -17.64 -22.13 -2.79
CA GLN A 66 -18.05 -23.54 -2.86
C GLN A 66 -18.92 -23.85 -4.10
N SER A 67 -19.10 -22.86 -4.98
CA SER A 67 -19.92 -23.03 -6.19
C SER A 67 -19.24 -23.98 -7.17
N PRO A 68 -20.00 -24.83 -7.91
CA PRO A 68 -19.45 -25.60 -9.01
C PRO A 68 -18.78 -24.67 -10.04
N GLU A 69 -17.68 -25.12 -10.66
CA GLU A 69 -16.88 -24.31 -11.58
C GLU A 69 -17.71 -23.71 -12.72
N LYS A 70 -18.69 -24.47 -13.25
CA LYS A 70 -19.60 -23.99 -14.31
C LYS A 70 -20.44 -22.80 -13.86
N LEU A 71 -20.95 -22.82 -12.62
CA LEU A 71 -21.70 -21.71 -12.04
C LEU A 71 -20.79 -20.51 -11.80
N PHE A 72 -19.59 -20.76 -11.25
CA PHE A 72 -18.59 -19.71 -11.03
C PHE A 72 -18.20 -19.02 -12.35
N ARG A 73 -17.95 -19.80 -13.42
CA ARG A 73 -17.71 -19.29 -14.77
C ARG A 73 -18.82 -18.35 -15.22
N GLN A 74 -20.08 -18.75 -15.03
CA GLN A 74 -21.23 -17.91 -15.40
C GLN A 74 -21.28 -16.62 -14.58
N MET A 75 -20.99 -16.70 -13.28
CA MET A 75 -20.97 -15.52 -12.42
C MET A 75 -19.86 -14.52 -12.82
N ILE A 76 -18.67 -15.01 -13.17
CA ILE A 76 -17.57 -14.17 -13.67
C ILE A 76 -17.91 -13.55 -15.03
N LYS A 77 -18.53 -14.30 -15.93
CA LYS A 77 -19.03 -13.76 -17.21
C LYS A 77 -20.05 -12.65 -17.00
N ASN A 78 -21.00 -12.85 -16.09
CA ASN A 78 -22.00 -11.84 -15.75
C ASN A 78 -21.37 -10.59 -15.12
N LEU A 79 -20.36 -10.78 -14.25
CA LEU A 79 -19.58 -9.67 -13.68
C LEU A 79 -18.87 -8.88 -14.78
N ALA A 80 -18.15 -9.56 -15.67
CA ALA A 80 -17.46 -8.94 -16.81
C ALA A 80 -18.42 -8.16 -17.72
N ALA A 81 -19.60 -8.72 -18.02
CA ALA A 81 -20.62 -8.07 -18.85
C ALA A 81 -21.21 -6.82 -18.18
N SER A 82 -21.34 -6.83 -16.86
CA SER A 82 -21.95 -5.72 -16.11
C SER A 82 -21.03 -4.50 -15.92
N ASP A 83 -19.72 -4.70 -16.04
CA ASP A 83 -18.66 -3.68 -15.96
C ASP A 83 -18.76 -2.72 -14.75
N HIS A 84 -19.41 -3.13 -13.66
CA HIS A 84 -19.68 -2.26 -12.49
C HIS A 84 -18.63 -2.36 -11.38
N LEU A 85 -17.63 -3.22 -11.55
CA LEU A 85 -16.61 -3.44 -10.53
C LEU A 85 -15.82 -2.13 -10.33
N PRO A 86 -15.74 -1.59 -9.10
CA PRO A 86 -14.95 -0.39 -8.83
C PRO A 86 -13.48 -0.62 -9.18
N ASP A 87 -12.77 0.43 -9.60
CA ASP A 87 -11.35 0.45 -9.99
C ASP A 87 -10.89 -0.46 -11.13
N TYR A 88 -11.65 -1.50 -11.46
CA TYR A 88 -11.22 -2.56 -12.34
C TYR A 88 -12.27 -2.84 -13.41
N ARG A 89 -11.83 -2.99 -14.65
CA ARG A 89 -12.59 -3.62 -15.72
C ARG A 89 -12.25 -5.10 -15.74
N VAL A 90 -13.26 -5.95 -15.84
CA VAL A 90 -13.08 -7.41 -15.85
C VAL A 90 -13.35 -7.93 -17.25
N GLU A 91 -12.39 -8.66 -17.79
CA GLU A 91 -12.53 -9.35 -19.07
C GLU A 91 -12.36 -10.85 -18.85
N PHE A 92 -13.18 -11.64 -19.55
CA PHE A 92 -13.12 -13.10 -19.51
C PHE A 92 -12.80 -13.64 -20.90
N ASP A 93 -11.70 -14.39 -21.01
CA ASP A 93 -11.31 -15.12 -22.22
C ASP A 93 -11.84 -16.57 -22.11
N PRO A 94 -12.88 -16.95 -22.88
CA PRO A 94 -13.46 -18.29 -22.83
C PRO A 94 -12.60 -19.37 -23.49
N GLN A 95 -11.64 -19.01 -24.36
CA GLN A 95 -10.77 -19.99 -25.01
C GLN A 95 -9.66 -20.46 -24.06
N LYS A 96 -9.17 -19.54 -23.23
CA LYS A 96 -8.07 -19.80 -22.29
C LYS A 96 -8.54 -19.99 -20.84
N ASP A 97 -9.84 -19.84 -20.57
CA ASP A 97 -10.42 -19.78 -19.22
C ASP A 97 -9.65 -18.80 -18.31
N MET A 98 -9.31 -17.63 -18.86
CA MET A 98 -8.54 -16.59 -18.18
C MET A 98 -9.41 -15.39 -17.84
N VAL A 99 -9.23 -14.86 -16.64
CA VAL A 99 -9.84 -13.61 -16.17
C VAL A 99 -8.76 -12.54 -16.12
N THR A 100 -9.01 -11.41 -16.78
CA THR A 100 -8.12 -10.24 -16.75
C THR A 100 -8.81 -9.10 -16.00
N PHE A 101 -8.13 -8.57 -14.99
CA PHE A 101 -8.53 -7.36 -14.28
C PHE A 101 -7.66 -6.22 -14.80
N ILE A 102 -8.29 -5.19 -15.36
CA ILE A 102 -7.62 -4.03 -15.95
C ILE A 102 -7.92 -2.83 -15.06
N ASN A 103 -6.89 -2.15 -14.58
CA ASN A 103 -7.04 -0.97 -13.75
C ASN A 103 -7.61 0.19 -14.58
N ARG A 104 -8.67 0.85 -14.09
CA ARG A 104 -9.31 2.00 -14.74
C ARG A 104 -8.55 3.31 -14.53
N GLY A 105 -7.48 3.31 -13.73
CA GLY A 105 -6.75 4.51 -13.32
C GLY A 105 -7.51 5.37 -12.31
N THR A 106 -8.61 4.87 -11.72
CA THR A 106 -9.43 5.60 -10.73
C THR A 106 -8.87 5.53 -9.33
N MET A 107 -7.98 4.58 -9.05
CA MET A 107 -7.18 4.61 -7.85
C MET A 107 -6.26 5.83 -7.97
N LYS A 108 -6.55 6.88 -7.19
CA LYS A 108 -5.52 7.89 -6.89
C LYS A 108 -4.28 7.10 -6.52
N ALA A 109 -3.18 7.32 -7.24
CA ALA A 109 -1.89 7.00 -6.70
C ALA A 109 -1.90 7.52 -5.26
N ALA A 110 -1.36 6.75 -4.30
CA ALA A 110 -0.86 7.43 -3.11
C ALA A 110 -0.09 8.61 -3.68
N GLU A 111 -0.49 9.84 -3.36
CA GLU A 111 0.31 11.00 -3.72
C GLU A 111 1.74 10.59 -3.38
N PRO A 112 2.71 10.70 -4.33
CA PRO A 112 4.07 10.26 -4.06
C PRO A 112 4.40 10.80 -2.69
N ALA A 113 4.73 9.89 -1.76
CA ALA A 113 4.89 10.15 -0.33
C ALA A 113 5.42 11.57 -0.18
N THR A 114 4.56 12.43 0.40
CA THR A 114 4.74 13.89 0.54
C THR A 114 6.18 14.28 0.24
N GLU A 115 6.45 14.84 -0.94
CA GLU A 115 7.82 15.06 -1.48
C GLU A 115 8.84 15.13 -0.34
N ALA A 116 9.64 14.07 -0.18
CA ALA A 116 10.57 13.93 0.94
C ALA A 116 11.26 15.27 1.17
N TRP A 117 11.12 15.84 2.38
CA TRP A 117 11.49 17.23 2.65
C TRP A 117 12.84 17.58 1.99
N THR A 118 12.79 18.42 0.95
CA THR A 118 13.95 18.80 0.11
C THR A 118 14.58 20.12 0.56
N GLY A 119 14.18 20.63 1.72
CA GLY A 119 14.72 21.88 2.24
C GLY A 119 16.23 21.81 2.46
N ALA A 120 16.87 22.96 2.32
CA ALA A 120 18.28 23.13 2.66
C ALA A 120 18.43 23.08 4.19
N LEU A 121 19.45 22.36 4.65
CA LEU A 121 19.96 22.51 6.01
C LEU A 121 21.00 23.62 6.02
N ASP A 122 21.12 24.33 7.14
CA ASP A 122 22.25 25.24 7.35
C ASP A 122 23.57 24.44 7.28
N PRO A 123 24.57 24.88 6.48
CA PRO A 123 25.87 24.23 6.41
C PRO A 123 26.57 24.03 7.77
N ASP A 124 26.29 24.89 8.74
CA ASP A 124 26.90 24.83 10.08
C ASP A 124 26.46 23.58 10.86
N ILE A 125 25.26 23.05 10.57
CA ILE A 125 24.72 21.84 11.20
C ILE A 125 25.52 20.58 10.83
N TYR A 126 26.21 20.57 9.69
CA TYR A 126 27.07 19.46 9.33
C TYR A 126 28.30 19.36 10.24
N GLY A 127 28.76 20.47 10.82
CA GLY A 127 29.80 20.46 11.85
C GLY A 127 29.36 19.71 13.10
N ASP A 128 28.17 20.06 13.60
CA ASP A 128 27.57 19.42 14.77
C ASP A 128 27.29 17.94 14.53
N ALA A 129 26.79 17.58 13.35
CA ALA A 129 26.56 16.18 12.98
C ALA A 129 27.84 15.34 12.99
N ARG A 130 29.00 15.89 12.56
CA ARG A 130 30.30 15.17 12.64
C ARG A 130 30.74 14.92 14.07
N ASN A 131 30.48 15.87 14.97
CA ASN A 131 30.81 15.73 16.39
C ASN A 131 29.95 14.65 17.06
N ILE A 132 28.69 14.52 16.64
CA ILE A 132 27.72 13.56 17.20
C ILE A 132 27.92 12.14 16.67
N ALA A 133 28.18 12.00 15.37
CA ALA A 133 28.41 10.72 14.72
C ALA A 133 29.81 10.68 14.07
N PRO A 134 30.88 10.59 14.88
CA PRO A 134 32.24 10.62 14.36
C PRO A 134 32.53 9.40 13.48
N GLY A 135 33.22 9.64 12.35
CA GLY A 135 33.58 8.61 11.38
C GLY A 135 32.54 8.34 10.29
N TRP A 136 31.28 8.76 10.49
CA TRP A 136 30.25 8.64 9.46
C TRP A 136 30.27 9.81 8.47
N ASP A 137 30.00 9.53 7.19
CA ASP A 137 29.77 10.56 6.18
C ASP A 137 28.44 11.28 6.48
N VAL A 138 28.52 12.58 6.77
CA VAL A 138 27.35 13.41 7.10
C VAL A 138 26.35 13.46 5.95
N HIS A 139 26.81 13.53 4.71
CA HIS A 139 25.90 13.55 3.56
C HIS A 139 25.21 12.20 3.37
N HIS A 140 25.84 11.11 3.79
CA HIS A 140 25.16 9.82 3.86
C HIS A 140 24.07 9.81 4.93
N LEU A 141 24.38 10.26 6.16
CA LEU A 141 23.39 10.38 7.24
C LEU A 141 22.21 11.28 6.84
N GLU A 142 22.48 12.35 6.11
CA GLU A 142 21.48 13.28 5.60
C GLU A 142 20.55 12.62 4.57
N ARG A 143 21.09 11.82 3.64
CA ARG A 143 20.27 11.04 2.70
C ARG A 143 19.39 10.04 3.43
N GLU A 144 19.96 9.29 4.38
CA GLU A 144 19.22 8.32 5.19
C GLU A 144 18.12 8.99 6.02
N TRP A 145 18.42 10.14 6.61
CA TRP A 145 17.44 10.92 7.34
C TRP A 145 16.29 11.41 6.45
N ARG A 146 16.60 11.94 5.25
CA ARG A 146 15.57 12.37 4.28
C ARG A 146 14.69 11.21 3.80
N MET A 147 15.28 10.05 3.53
CA MET A 147 14.51 8.84 3.20
C MET A 147 13.61 8.44 4.38
N TRP A 148 14.15 8.46 5.59
CA TRP A 148 13.38 8.16 6.80
C TRP A 148 12.23 9.15 7.05
N LEU A 149 12.40 10.44 6.74
CA LEU A 149 11.31 11.42 6.79
C LEU A 149 10.21 11.08 5.78
N GLY A 150 10.58 10.67 4.57
CA GLY A 150 9.64 10.25 3.53
C GLY A 150 8.87 8.99 3.92
N ASP A 151 9.57 7.96 4.40
CA ASP A 151 8.97 6.69 4.82
C ASP A 151 8.00 6.85 6.01
N ASN A 152 8.23 7.85 6.87
CA ASN A 152 7.41 8.10 8.06
C ASN A 152 6.43 9.27 7.87
N GLU A 153 6.35 9.88 6.68
CA GLU A 153 5.50 11.04 6.37
C GLU A 153 5.70 12.22 7.34
N ILE A 154 6.95 12.48 7.73
CA ILE A 154 7.29 13.53 8.71
C ILE A 154 7.73 14.80 7.99
N ALA A 155 7.02 15.90 8.23
CA ALA A 155 7.46 17.26 7.89
C ALA A 155 8.06 17.93 9.15
N PRO A 156 9.40 18.00 9.28
CA PRO A 156 10.00 18.50 10.50
C PRO A 156 9.80 20.02 10.63
N LYS A 157 9.16 20.45 11.73
CA LYS A 157 9.01 21.88 12.05
C LYS A 157 10.35 22.59 12.27
N ASN A 158 11.34 21.86 12.82
CA ASN A 158 12.72 22.31 13.02
C ASN A 158 13.66 21.26 12.40
N PRO A 159 13.96 21.35 11.10
CA PRO A 159 14.71 20.32 10.35
C PRO A 159 16.07 20.00 10.95
N GLU A 160 16.81 21.03 11.36
CA GLU A 160 18.18 20.93 11.88
C GLU A 160 18.24 20.15 13.19
N ARG A 161 17.43 20.54 14.17
CA ARG A 161 17.34 19.84 15.45
C ARG A 161 16.86 18.40 15.27
N HIS A 162 15.99 18.16 14.28
CA HIS A 162 15.53 16.81 13.96
C HIS A 162 16.64 15.96 13.35
N PHE A 163 17.42 16.52 12.43
CA PHE A 163 18.56 15.85 11.81
C PHE A 163 19.62 15.49 12.85
N ILE A 164 19.96 16.42 13.74
CA ILE A 164 20.92 16.21 14.83
C ILE A 164 20.48 15.05 15.74
N LYS A 165 19.21 15.03 16.15
CA LYS A 165 18.66 13.93 16.97
C LYS A 165 18.66 12.59 16.22
N PHE A 166 18.46 12.63 14.90
CA PHE A 166 18.57 11.45 14.04
C PHE A 166 20.01 10.91 14.02
N CYS A 167 21.02 11.76 13.84
CA CYS A 167 22.43 11.37 13.89
C CYS A 167 22.82 10.75 15.24
N GLU A 168 22.36 11.33 16.36
CA GLU A 168 22.57 10.78 17.70
C GLU A 168 21.99 9.36 17.83
N THR A 169 20.73 9.20 17.41
CA THR A 169 20.04 7.90 17.45
C THR A 169 20.69 6.88 16.51
N TRP A 170 21.17 7.32 15.35
CA TRP A 170 21.85 6.49 14.36
C TRP A 170 23.16 5.94 14.92
N PHE A 171 24.00 6.82 15.47
CA PHE A 171 25.28 6.45 16.05
C PHE A 171 25.10 5.55 17.28
N ALA A 172 24.15 5.85 18.17
CA ALA A 172 23.85 5.01 19.32
C ALA A 172 23.46 3.57 18.94
N LYS A 173 22.80 3.39 17.78
CA LYS A 173 22.37 2.07 17.30
C LYS A 173 23.44 1.31 16.52
N ARG A 174 24.27 2.01 15.74
CA ARG A 174 25.21 1.39 14.79
C ARG A 174 26.68 1.47 15.22
N GLY A 175 27.01 2.34 16.17
CA GLY A 175 28.39 2.59 16.59
C GLY A 175 29.22 3.28 15.51
N GLN A 176 30.54 3.11 15.58
CA GLN A 176 31.46 3.58 14.54
C GLN A 176 31.35 2.69 13.29
N PRO A 177 31.49 3.27 12.08
CA PRO A 177 31.44 2.52 10.82
C PRO A 177 32.67 1.63 10.61
#